data_AF-A0A527TN54-F1
#
_entry.id   AF-A0A527TN54-F1
#
_cell.length_a   1.000
_cell.length_b   1.000
_cell.length_c   1.000
_cell.angle_alpha   90.00
_cell.angle_beta   90.00
_cell.angle_gamma   90.00
#
_symmetry.space_group_name_H-M   'P 1'
#
loop_
_entity.id
_entity.type
_entity.pdbx_description
1 polymer ?
#
loop_
_entity_poly.entity_id
_entity_poly.type
_entity_poly.pdbx_seq_one_letter_code
_entity_poly.pdbx_strand_id
1 'polypeptide(L)' 'AADELTIAYNVNLPSWDPTTGPSAVNPTIQGLYQSVFDQIIGQKPDLSFTPGLLTEWGWNDDRTKVTMTVREGV' A
#
# COMPACT_ATOMS: atom_id res chain seq x y z
N ALA A 1 0.65 12.32 -25.37
CA ALA A 1 0.21 11.27 -24.43
C ALA A 1 -1.23 11.59 -24.03
N ALA A 2 -2.01 10.62 -23.58
CA ALA A 2 -3.28 10.94 -22.91
C ALA A 2 -2.93 11.24 -21.44
N ASP A 3 -3.22 12.45 -20.99
CA ASP A 3 -2.90 12.92 -19.62
C ASP A 3 -3.99 12.51 -18.60
N GLU A 4 -5.07 11.87 -19.08
CA GLU A 4 -6.21 11.45 -18.28
C GLU A 4 -6.47 9.95 -18.44
N LEU A 5 -6.71 9.28 -17.30
CA LEU A 5 -7.12 7.88 -17.22
C LEU A 5 -8.45 7.79 -16.48
N THR A 6 -9.48 7.27 -17.13
CA THR A 6 -10.78 6.99 -16.51
C THR A 6 -10.92 5.49 -16.23
N ILE A 7 -11.21 5.14 -14.98
CA ILE A 7 -11.43 3.75 -14.54
C ILE A 7 -12.84 3.63 -13.95
N ALA A 8 -13.61 2.66 -14.43
CA ALA A 8 -14.92 2.35 -13.86
C ALA A 8 -14.77 1.39 -12.66
N TYR A 9 -15.34 1.76 -11.51
CA TYR A 9 -15.41 0.91 -10.32
C TYR A 9 -16.84 0.39 -10.12
N ASN A 10 -16.96 -0.87 -9.70
CA ASN A 10 -18.26 -1.51 -9.47
C ASN A 10 -18.85 -1.23 -8.07
N VAL A 11 -18.09 -0.55 -7.20
CA VAL A 11 -18.48 -0.16 -5.84
C VAL A 11 -18.02 1.26 -5.53
N ASN A 12 -18.72 1.93 -4.62
CA ASN A 12 -18.33 3.25 -4.12
C ASN A 12 -17.24 3.13 -3.05
N LEU A 13 -16.44 4.19 -2.90
CA LEU A 13 -15.48 4.35 -1.80
C LEU A 13 -16.23 4.78 -0.51
N PRO A 14 -16.23 3.96 0.57
CA PRO A 14 -16.94 4.33 1.81
C PRO A 14 -16.25 5.43 2.60
N SER A 15 -14.91 5.40 2.64
CA SER A 15 -14.07 6.36 3.35
C SER A 15 -12.68 6.43 2.70
N TRP A 16 -12.07 7.61 2.72
CA TRP A 16 -10.67 7.82 2.35
C TRP A 16 -9.67 7.36 3.42
N ASP A 17 -10.14 7.10 4.64
CA ASP A 17 -9.34 6.41 5.65
C ASP A 17 -9.36 4.90 5.38
N PRO A 18 -8.22 4.30 4.96
CA PRO A 18 -8.14 2.88 4.63
C PRO A 18 -8.19 1.98 5.88
N THR A 19 -8.23 2.53 7.10
CA THR A 19 -8.22 1.75 8.36
C THR A 19 -9.60 1.63 9.00
N THR A 20 -10.64 2.25 8.43
CA THR A 20 -11.97 2.35 9.03
C THR A 20 -13.01 1.49 8.33
N GLY A 21 -13.72 0.64 9.09
CA GLY A 21 -14.94 -0.05 8.63
C GLY A 21 -14.75 -0.86 7.34
N PRO A 22 -15.71 -0.83 6.40
CA PRO A 22 -15.61 -1.57 5.13
C PRO A 22 -14.41 -1.16 4.25
N SER A 23 -13.86 0.04 4.44
CA SER A 23 -12.66 0.49 3.71
C SER A 23 -11.41 -0.34 4.04
N ALA A 24 -11.33 -0.91 5.24
CA ALA A 24 -10.18 -1.70 5.69
C ALA A 24 -10.12 -3.12 5.13
N VAL A 25 -11.22 -3.61 4.55
CA VAL A 25 -11.36 -5.03 4.19
C VAL A 25 -11.81 -5.27 2.74
N ASN A 26 -12.05 -4.22 1.97
CA ASN A 26 -12.51 -4.36 0.57
C ASN A 26 -11.34 -4.23 -0.43
N PRO A 27 -10.84 -5.34 -1.02
CA PRO A 27 -9.72 -5.29 -1.95
C PRO A 27 -10.03 -4.57 -3.26
N THR A 28 -11.30 -4.46 -3.66
CA THR A 28 -11.70 -3.85 -4.95
C THR A 28 -11.40 -2.35 -5.03
N ILE A 29 -11.29 -1.68 -3.87
CA ILE A 29 -10.99 -0.24 -3.76
C ILE A 29 -9.52 0.03 -3.39
N GLN A 30 -8.68 -1.01 -3.26
CA GLN A 30 -7.28 -0.85 -2.84
C GLN A 30 -6.46 0.02 -3.81
N GLY A 31 -6.74 -0.06 -5.11
CA GLY A 31 -6.08 0.78 -6.13
C GLY A 31 -6.37 2.28 -5.97
N LEU A 32 -7.50 2.66 -5.38
CA LEU A 32 -7.80 4.06 -5.07
C LEU A 32 -6.84 4.61 -4.02
N TYR A 33 -6.56 3.84 -2.98
CA TYR A 33 -5.59 4.22 -1.94
C TYR A 33 -4.17 4.27 -2.48
N GLN A 34 -3.78 3.30 -3.32
CA GLN A 34 -2.45 3.29 -3.96
C GLN A 34 -2.20 4.50 -4.88
N SER A 35 -3.26 5.19 -5.32
CA SER A 35 -3.13 6.40 -6.14
C SER A 35 -2.77 7.64 -5.32
N VAL A 36 -2.91 7.59 -3.99
CA VAL A 36 -2.72 8.75 -3.09
C VAL A 36 -1.86 8.46 -1.84
N PHE A 37 -1.60 7.18 -1.53
CA PHE A 37 -0.79 6.74 -0.41
C PHE A 37 0.30 5.77 -0.88
N ASP A 38 1.48 5.90 -0.29
CA ASP A 38 2.55 4.92 -0.43
C ASP A 38 2.32 3.72 0.50
N GLN A 39 2.52 2.52 -0.03
CA GLN A 39 2.53 1.32 0.78
C GLN A 39 3.80 1.25 1.64
N ILE A 40 3.68 0.85 2.90
CA ILE A 40 4.84 0.62 3.78
C ILE A 40 5.76 -0.44 3.16
N ILE A 41 5.20 -1.59 2.80
CA ILE A 41 5.84 -2.65 2.02
C ILE A 41 4.94 -2.88 0.80
N GLY A 42 5.51 -2.80 -0.40
CA GLY A 42 4.79 -3.07 -1.63
C GLY A 42 4.57 -4.57 -1.86
N GLN A 43 3.57 -4.89 -2.68
CA GLN A 43 3.30 -6.26 -3.10
C GLN A 43 3.05 -6.32 -4.61
N LYS A 44 3.73 -7.25 -5.30
CA LYS A 44 3.54 -7.51 -6.73
C LYS A 44 2.28 -8.37 -6.97
N PRO A 45 1.77 -8.46 -8.22
CA PRO A 45 0.64 -9.31 -8.55
C PRO A 45 0.82 -10.80 -8.22
N ASP A 46 2.07 -11.28 -8.17
CA ASP A 46 2.43 -12.64 -7.74
C ASP A 46 2.54 -12.80 -6.21
N LEU A 47 2.11 -11.79 -5.46
CA LEU A 47 2.14 -11.68 -4.01
C LEU A 47 3.53 -11.55 -3.38
N SER A 48 4.60 -11.54 -4.18
CA SER A 48 5.95 -11.28 -3.67
C SER A 48 6.07 -9.84 -3.18
N PHE A 49 6.83 -9.66 -2.09
CA PHE A 49 7.08 -8.33 -1.56
C PHE A 49 8.06 -7.56 -2.44
N THR A 50 7.87 -6.25 -2.48
CA THR A 50 8.75 -5.30 -3.17
C THR A 50 8.92 -4.06 -2.28
N PRO A 51 10.03 -3.32 -2.40
CA PRO A 51 10.19 -2.05 -1.70
C PRO A 51 9.00 -1.10 -1.91
N GLY A 52 8.62 -0.42 -0.83
CA GLY A 52 7.61 0.65 -0.81
C GLY A 52 8.21 1.90 -0.17
N LEU A 53 7.55 2.42 0.88
CA LEU A 53 8.14 3.42 1.78
C LEU A 53 9.35 2.84 2.53
N LEU A 54 9.29 1.54 2.88
CA LEU A 54 10.45 0.81 3.39
C LEU A 54 11.21 0.16 2.24
N THR A 55 12.53 0.33 2.24
CA THR A 55 13.44 -0.31 1.29
C THR A 55 14.03 -1.60 1.83
N GLU A 56 14.16 -1.69 3.16
CA GLU A 56 14.58 -2.90 3.88
C GLU A 56 13.77 -3.03 5.15
N TRP A 57 13.47 -4.27 5.52
CA TRP A 57 12.79 -4.59 6.77
C TRP A 57 13.15 -6.00 7.22
N GLY A 58 13.08 -6.25 8.52
CA GLY A 58 13.40 -7.55 9.07
C GLY A 58 13.22 -7.60 10.57
N TRP A 59 13.87 -8.59 11.16
CA TRP A 59 13.92 -8.78 12.60
C TRP A 59 15.37 -8.67 13.06
N ASN A 60 15.58 -8.23 14.29
CA ASN A 60 16.86 -8.46 14.96
C ASN A 60 17.03 -9.95 15.30
N ASP A 61 18.24 -10.36 15.67
CA ASP A 61 18.63 -11.78 15.82
C ASP A 61 17.69 -12.60 16.73
N ASP A 62 17.19 -12.00 17.82
CA ASP A 62 16.29 -12.65 18.78
C ASP A 62 14.79 -12.48 18.45
N ARG A 63 14.45 -11.79 17.35
CA ARG A 63 13.08 -11.51 16.86
C ARG A 63 12.18 -10.76 17.84
N THR A 64 12.75 -9.93 18.71
CA THR A 64 11.97 -9.06 19.61
C THR A 64 11.70 -7.68 19.04
N LYS A 65 12.42 -7.28 17.98
CA LYS A 65 12.33 -5.95 17.36
C LYS A 65 12.27 -6.07 15.84
N VAL A 66 11.44 -5.23 15.24
CA VAL A 66 11.40 -5.03 13.78
C VAL A 66 12.41 -3.95 13.41
N THR A 67 13.26 -4.23 12.42
CA THR A 67 14.14 -3.24 11.79
C THR A 67 13.49 -2.74 10.50
N MET A 68 13.62 -1.44 10.23
CA MET A 68 12.99 -0.78 9.09
C MET A 68 13.93 0.31 8.56
N THR A 69 14.19 0.29 7.26
CA THR A 69 14.92 1.36 6.56
C THR A 69 13.92 2.11 5.68
N VAL A 70 13.74 3.41 5.95
CA VAL A 70 12.83 4.28 5.18
C VAL A 70 13.54 4.80 3.94
N ARG A 71 12.82 4.84 2.81
CA ARG A 71 13.30 5.41 1.54
C ARG A 71 13.75 6.86 1.73
N GLU A 72 14.90 7.22 1.16
CA GLU A 72 15.41 8.60 1.24
C GLU A 72 14.58 9.59 0.40
N GLY A 73 14.52 10.85 0.85
CA GLY A 73 13.93 11.95 0.08
C GLY A 73 12.40 11.99 0.02
N VAL A 74 11.73 11.22 0.86
CA VAL A 74 10.28 11.29 1.11
C VAL A 74 9.93 12.33 2.17
#